data_AF-A0A7Y1SX55-F1
#
_entry.id   AF-A0A7Y1SX55-F1
#
_cell.length_a   1.000
_cell.length_b   1.000
_cell.length_c   1.000
_cell.angle_alpha   90.00
_cell.angle_beta   90.00
_cell.angle_gamma   90.00
#
_symmetry.space_group_name_H-M   'P 1'
#
loop_
_entity.id
_entity.type
_entity.pdbx_description
1 polymer ?
#
loop_
_entity_poly.entity_id
_entity_poly.type
_entity_poly.pdbx_seq_one_letter_code
_entity_poly.pdbx_strand_id
1 'polypeptide(L)' 'MSDTRPNLLFIMADDHASHAISAYGSQINRTPNLHRIASAGMRFDSVFCT' A
#
# COMPACT_ATOMS: atom_id res chain seq x y z
N MET A 1 -10.39 26.96 7.03
CA MET A 1 -10.45 25.48 7.06
C MET A 1 -10.84 25.01 5.69
N SER A 2 -10.16 24.01 5.13
CA SER A 2 -10.31 23.58 3.73
C SER A 2 -11.70 22.99 3.51
N ASP A 3 -12.63 23.76 2.96
CA ASP A 3 -14.03 23.37 2.66
C ASP A 3 -14.14 22.46 1.42
N THR A 4 -13.00 21.91 0.97
CA THR A 4 -12.91 20.96 -0.14
C THR A 4 -13.02 19.55 0.40
N ARG A 5 -14.14 18.89 0.08
CA ARG A 5 -14.33 17.46 0.33
C ARG A 5 -13.21 16.68 -0.39
N PRO A 6 -12.41 15.86 0.32
CA PRO A 6 -11.37 15.06 -0.32
C PRO A 6 -11.98 13.94 -1.16
N ASN A 7 -11.25 13.51 -2.18
CA ASN A 7 -11.56 12.30 -2.92
C ASN A 7 -11.04 11.08 -2.15
N LEU A 8 -11.83 10.00 -2.12
CA LEU A 8 -11.44 8.71 -1.53
C LEU A 8 -11.24 7.68 -2.65
N LEU A 9 -10.04 7.10 -2.73
CA LEU A 9 -9.71 6.04 -3.69
C LEU A 9 -9.32 4.78 -2.91
N PHE A 10 -10.07 3.70 -3.11
CA PHE A 10 -9.76 2.37 -2.57
C PHE A 10 -9.27 1.46 -3.69
N ILE A 11 -8.09 0.87 -3.51
CA ILE A 11 -7.47 -0.06 -4.46
C ILE A 11 -7.25 -1.38 -3.73
N MET A 12 -7.76 -2.46 -4.31
CA MET A 12 -7.58 -3.83 -3.81
C MET A 12 -6.94 -4.69 -4.91
N ALA A 13 -6.01 -5.55 -4.50
CA ALA A 13 -5.41 -6.56 -5.38
C ALA A 13 -5.78 -7.94 -4.82
N ASP A 14 -6.20 -8.84 -5.72
CA ASP A 14 -6.55 -10.22 -5.37
C ASP A 14 -5.29 -11.09 -5.29
N ASP A 15 -5.29 -12.07 -4.37
CA ASP A 15 -4.20 -13.03 -4.10
C ASP A 15 -2.79 -12.42 -3.90
N HIS A 16 -2.69 -11.13 -3.57
CA HIS A 16 -1.41 -10.46 -3.46
C HIS A 16 -0.80 -10.62 -2.05
N ALA A 17 0.18 -11.52 -1.93
CA ALA A 17 0.91 -11.73 -0.68
C ALA A 17 1.79 -10.52 -0.30
N SER A 18 1.87 -10.20 1.00
CA SER A 18 2.64 -9.05 1.50
C SER A 18 4.12 -9.09 1.08
N HIS A 19 4.76 -10.26 1.14
CA HIS A 19 6.16 -10.45 0.76
C HIS A 19 6.43 -10.28 -0.75
N ALA A 20 5.39 -10.18 -1.58
CA ALA A 20 5.51 -9.85 -3.00
C ALA A 20 5.66 -8.35 -3.25
N ILE A 21 5.51 -7.50 -2.22
CA ILE A 21 5.56 -6.03 -2.32
C ILE A 21 6.91 -5.53 -1.77
N SER A 22 7.62 -4.67 -2.51
CA SER A 22 8.96 -4.20 -2.12
C SER A 22 8.96 -3.42 -0.80
N ALA A 23 7.87 -2.73 -0.45
CA ALA A 23 7.73 -2.04 0.83
C ALA A 23 7.66 -2.96 2.06
N TYR A 24 7.44 -4.27 1.85
CA TYR A 24 7.46 -5.30 2.89
C TYR A 24 8.67 -6.23 2.75
N GLY A 25 9.70 -5.82 2.00
CA GLY A 25 10.95 -6.59 1.88
C GLY A 25 10.95 -7.68 0.81
N SER A 26 10.18 -7.52 -0.27
CA SER A 26 10.23 -8.46 -1.39
C SER A 26 11.65 -8.65 -1.95
N GLN A 27 12.02 -9.90 -2.19
CA GLN A 27 13.35 -10.29 -2.69
C GLN A 27 13.40 -10.42 -4.22
N ILE A 28 12.23 -10.63 -4.86
CA ILE A 28 12.12 -10.90 -6.30
C ILE A 28 11.45 -9.73 -7.01
N ASN A 29 10.36 -9.21 -6.45
CA ASN A 29 9.52 -8.23 -7.12
C ASN A 29 9.99 -6.80 -6.85
N ARG A 30 9.92 -5.97 -7.89
CA ARG A 30 10.10 -4.52 -7.80
C ARG A 30 8.76 -3.82 -7.98
N THR A 31 8.27 -3.18 -6.93
CA THR A 31 7.00 -2.45 -6.91
C THR A 31 7.24 -0.97 -6.58
N PRO A 32 7.88 -0.18 -7.47
CA PRO A 32 8.30 1.18 -7.16
C PRO A 32 7.14 2.12 -6.83
N ASN A 33 5.98 1.95 -7.49
CA ASN A 33 4.80 2.77 -7.23
C ASN A 33 4.18 2.50 -5.86
N LEU A 34 4.08 1.24 -5.44
CA LEU A 34 3.61 0.89 -4.10
C LEU A 34 4.59 1.33 -3.02
N HIS A 35 5.90 1.20 -3.27
CA HIS A 35 6.93 1.67 -2.36
C HIS A 35 6.90 3.19 -2.18
N ARG A 36 6.66 3.95 -3.25
CA ARG A 36 6.45 5.41 -3.18
C ARG A 36 5.22 5.77 -2.34
N ILE A 37 4.11 5.06 -2.47
CA ILE A 37 2.90 5.32 -1.66
C ILE A 37 3.18 5.01 -0.19
N ALA A 38 3.84 3.89 0.11
CA ALA A 38 4.18 3.50 1.47
C ALA A 38 5.14 4.48 2.16
N SER A 39 6.12 5.03 1.44
CA SER A 39 7.09 5.99 1.97
C SER A 39 6.52 7.41 2.13
N ALA A 40 5.54 7.79 1.31
CA ALA A 40 4.88 9.09 1.39
C ALA A 40 3.66 9.12 2.34
N GLY A 41 3.32 7.98 2.96
CA GLY A 41 2.11 7.82 3.75
C GLY A 41 2.31 6.88 4.93
N MET A 42 1.27 6.09 5.23
CA MET A 42 1.26 5.11 6.30
C MET A 42 1.23 3.70 5.73
N ARG A 43 2.01 2.80 6.32
CA ARG A 43 2.08 1.37 5.99
C ARG A 43 1.80 0.58 7.26
N PHE A 44 0.94 -0.43 7.18
CA PHE A 44 0.61 -1.29 8.31
C PHE A 44 1.41 -2.59 8.23
N ASP A 45 2.21 -2.90 9.25
CA ASP A 45 2.99 -4.14 9.31
C ASP A 45 2.16 -5.38 9.71
N SER A 46 0.94 -5.18 10.24
CA SER A 46 0.07 -6.27 10.69
C SER A 46 -1.39 -5.94 10.39
N VAL A 47 -1.86 -6.44 9.25
CA VAL A 47 -3.26 -6.35 8.80
C VAL A 47 -3.70 -7.75 8.38
N PHE A 48 -4.83 -8.20 8.92
CA PHE A 48 -5.31 -9.58 8.74
C PHE A 48 -6.70 -9.58 8.12
N CYS A 49 -6.95 -10.57 7.27
CA CYS A 49 -8.29 -10.88 6.78
C CYS A 49 -8.97 -11.84 7.75
N THR A 50 -10.30 -11.77 7.85
CA THR A 50 -11.13 -12.72 8.59
C THR A 50 -11.38 -13.99 7.82
#